data_AF-A0A6C0J075-F1
#
_entry.id   AF-A0A6C0J075-F1
#
_cell.length_a   1.000
_cell.length_b   1.000
_cell.length_c   1.000
_cell.angle_alpha   90.00
_cell.angle_beta   90.00
_cell.angle_gamma   90.00
#
_symmetry.space_group_name_H-M   'P 1'
#
loop_
_entity.id
_entity.type
_entity.pdbx_description
1 polymer ?
#
loop_
_entity_poly.entity_id
_entity_poly.type
_entity_poly.pdbx_seq_one_letter_code
_entity_poly.pdbx_strand_id
1 'polypeptide(L)'
;MNNKRPVPTNKKLYDQIVALANKKFLAPSSIYRSSWIVKEYKKRGGEYLGTVNKSRGLLRWYKENWVNLNKPIKSKSGKIIGYEKCGRKSSNSKEQYPLCRPEKRVTKNTPKTYKELSKKQIDKAKIAKNKVTYKKHIKF
;
A
#
# COMPACT_ATOMS: atom_id res chain seq x y z
N MET A 1 4.34 -2.74 26.16
CA MET A 1 4.17 -3.54 24.91
C MET A 1 5.41 -3.39 24.05
N ASN A 2 6.13 -4.49 23.79
CA ASN A 2 7.37 -4.50 23.02
C ASN A 2 7.18 -3.84 21.64
N ASN A 3 7.88 -2.73 21.41
CA ASN A 3 7.69 -1.84 20.25
C ASN A 3 8.46 -2.31 19.01
N LYS A 4 9.10 -3.49 19.07
CA LYS A 4 10.00 -4.00 18.05
C LYS A 4 9.23 -4.67 16.90
N ARG A 5 9.65 -4.40 15.66
CA ARG A 5 9.12 -5.08 14.47
C ARG A 5 9.70 -6.50 14.40
N PRO A 6 8.97 -7.47 13.83
CA PRO A 6 9.52 -8.80 13.62
C PRO A 6 10.79 -8.74 12.75
N VAL A 7 11.81 -9.49 13.14
CA VAL A 7 13.13 -9.48 12.49
C VAL A 7 13.36 -10.81 11.77
N PRO A 8 13.82 -10.82 10.50
CA PRO A 8 14.15 -12.07 9.80
C PRO A 8 15.22 -12.87 10.55
N THR A 9 15.02 -14.17 10.76
CA THR A 9 16.00 -15.08 11.40
C THR A 9 17.22 -15.28 10.51
N ASN A 10 16.99 -15.49 9.23
CA ASN A 10 18.01 -15.62 8.20
C ASN A 10 18.13 -14.33 7.38
N LYS A 11 19.07 -13.46 7.76
CA LYS A 11 19.31 -12.17 7.10
C LYS A 11 19.81 -12.35 5.66
N LYS A 12 20.70 -13.31 5.40
CA LYS A 12 21.27 -13.56 4.06
C LYS A 12 20.19 -13.93 3.05
N LEU A 13 19.29 -14.84 3.42
CA LEU A 13 18.14 -15.22 2.59
C LEU A 13 17.19 -14.03 2.38
N TYR A 14 16.92 -13.25 3.43
CA TYR A 14 16.07 -12.08 3.33
C TYR A 14 16.64 -11.04 2.35
N ASP A 15 17.93 -10.73 2.45
CA ASP A 15 18.62 -9.78 1.58
C ASP A 15 18.63 -10.25 0.11
N GLN A 16 18.83 -11.56 -0.13
CA GLN A 16 18.69 -12.14 -1.47
C GLN A 16 17.29 -11.91 -2.05
N ILE A 17 16.24 -12.13 -1.26
CA ILE A 17 14.85 -11.92 -1.70
C ILE A 17 14.56 -10.44 -1.93
N VAL A 18 15.13 -9.55 -1.10
CA VAL A 18 15.04 -8.10 -1.33
C VAL A 18 15.69 -7.71 -2.66
N ALA A 19 16.84 -8.30 -3.01
CA ALA A 19 17.48 -8.08 -4.30
C ALA A 19 16.61 -8.58 -5.47
N LEU A 20 16.00 -9.76 -5.34
CA LEU A 20 15.04 -10.27 -6.33
C LEU A 20 13.81 -9.35 -6.46
N ALA A 21 13.34 -8.81 -5.35
CA ALA A 21 12.21 -7.88 -5.34
C ALA A 21 12.56 -6.56 -6.05
N ASN A 22 13.79 -6.06 -5.90
CA ASN A 22 14.25 -4.86 -6.61
C ASN A 22 14.27 -5.06 -8.13
N LYS A 23 14.60 -6.28 -8.60
CA LYS A 23 14.54 -6.63 -10.02
C LYS A 23 13.10 -6.80 -10.52
N LYS A 24 12.20 -7.32 -9.67
CA LYS A 24 10.81 -7.66 -10.04
C LYS A 24 9.84 -6.48 -10.00
N PHE A 25 10.04 -5.52 -9.09
CA PHE A 25 9.08 -4.44 -8.84
C PHE A 25 9.67 -3.06 -9.11
N LEU A 26 9.07 -2.32 -10.03
CA LEU A 26 9.41 -0.92 -10.31
C LEU A 26 9.16 0.01 -9.11
N ALA A 27 8.24 -0.38 -8.21
CA ALA A 27 7.77 0.43 -7.10
C ALA A 27 8.41 -0.05 -5.77
N PRO A 28 9.51 0.56 -5.29
CA PRO A 28 10.29 0.04 -4.17
C PRO A 28 9.55 0.09 -2.82
N SER A 29 8.67 1.07 -2.65
CA SER A 29 7.81 1.23 -1.46
C SER A 29 6.41 0.66 -1.66
N SER A 30 6.17 -0.13 -2.71
CA SER A 30 4.85 -0.71 -2.94
C SER A 30 4.50 -1.80 -1.93
N ILE A 31 3.20 -1.89 -1.64
CA ILE A 31 2.67 -2.95 -0.80
C ILE A 31 2.89 -4.32 -1.44
N TYR A 32 2.69 -4.43 -2.76
CA TYR A 32 2.91 -5.66 -3.52
C TYR A 32 4.34 -6.18 -3.36
N ARG A 33 5.33 -5.30 -3.45
CA ARG A 33 6.74 -5.66 -3.21
C ARG A 33 6.94 -6.17 -1.79
N SER A 34 6.44 -5.44 -0.80
CA SER A 34 6.59 -5.81 0.62
C SER A 34 5.91 -7.15 0.94
N SER A 35 4.70 -7.37 0.43
CA SER A 35 3.96 -8.63 0.60
C SER A 35 4.64 -9.79 -0.10
N TRP A 36 5.18 -9.56 -1.30
CA TRP A 36 5.92 -10.58 -2.05
C TRP A 36 7.19 -10.99 -1.31
N ILE A 37 7.96 -10.04 -0.75
CA ILE A 37 9.15 -10.34 0.06
C ILE A 37 8.78 -11.24 1.24
N VAL A 38 7.74 -10.88 2.01
CA VAL A 38 7.33 -11.67 3.19
C VAL A 38 6.86 -13.06 2.77
N LYS A 39 6.07 -13.18 1.70
CA LYS A 39 5.55 -14.45 1.20
C LYS A 39 6.69 -15.35 0.70
N GLU A 40 7.57 -14.81 -0.13
CA GLU A 40 8.68 -15.56 -0.71
C GLU A 40 9.70 -15.97 0.35
N TYR A 41 9.97 -15.10 1.33
CA TYR A 41 10.86 -15.43 2.43
C TYR A 41 10.36 -16.62 3.25
N LYS A 42 9.08 -16.59 3.63
CA LYS A 42 8.44 -17.71 4.32
C LYS A 42 8.38 -18.98 3.47
N LYS A 43 8.09 -18.84 2.17
CA LYS A 43 8.08 -19.96 1.22
C LYS A 43 9.43 -20.67 1.15
N ARG A 44 10.54 -19.94 1.29
CA ARG A 44 11.90 -20.49 1.29
C ARG A 44 12.41 -20.90 2.67
N GLY A 45 11.50 -21.10 3.64
CA GLY A 45 11.85 -21.53 5.01
C GLY A 45 12.35 -20.41 5.93
N GLY A 46 12.25 -19.14 5.52
CA GLY A 46 12.61 -18.01 6.36
C GLY A 46 11.56 -17.70 7.42
N GLU A 47 12.00 -17.40 8.64
CA GLU A 47 11.13 -17.09 9.78
C GLU A 47 11.40 -15.70 10.35
N TYR A 48 10.46 -15.19 11.14
CA TYR A 48 10.62 -13.90 11.81
C TYR A 48 10.60 -14.08 13.32
N LEU A 49 11.61 -13.53 14.01
CA LEU A 49 11.64 -13.41 15.46
C LEU A 49 10.75 -12.27 15.93
N GLY A 50 10.02 -12.51 17.02
CA GLY A 50 9.19 -11.52 17.70
C GLY A 50 7.69 -11.59 17.35
N THR A 51 6.90 -10.80 18.08
CA THR A 51 5.44 -10.86 17.99
C THR A 51 4.89 -9.99 16.84
N VAL A 52 3.97 -10.55 16.07
CA VAL A 52 3.28 -9.81 14.99
C VAL A 52 2.13 -8.97 15.55
N ASN A 53 2.28 -7.65 15.50
CA ASN A 53 1.19 -6.74 15.86
C ASN A 53 0.26 -6.48 14.67
N LYS A 54 -0.97 -7.04 14.73
CA LYS A 54 -2.00 -6.92 13.68
C LYS A 54 -2.53 -5.49 13.47
N SER A 55 -2.23 -4.56 14.38
CA SER A 55 -2.61 -3.13 14.29
C SER A 55 -1.55 -2.27 13.59
N ARG A 56 -0.46 -2.86 13.09
CA ARG A 56 0.64 -2.13 12.44
C ARG A 56 1.04 -2.73 11.09
N GLY A 57 1.85 -1.97 10.36
CA GLY A 57 2.51 -2.40 9.13
C GLY A 57 1.54 -2.93 8.08
N LEU A 58 1.94 -4.02 7.43
CA LEU A 58 1.22 -4.64 6.33
C LEU A 58 -0.17 -5.16 6.74
N LEU A 59 -0.30 -5.73 7.94
CA LEU A 59 -1.58 -6.25 8.41
C LEU A 59 -2.60 -5.14 8.68
N ARG A 60 -2.16 -4.01 9.26
CA ARG A 60 -3.00 -2.83 9.38
C ARG A 60 -3.43 -2.33 8.01
N TRP A 61 -2.47 -2.22 7.08
CA TRP A 61 -2.74 -1.76 5.73
C TRP A 61 -3.86 -2.58 5.06
N TYR A 62 -3.84 -3.91 5.21
CA TYR A 62 -4.91 -4.75 4.68
C TYR A 62 -6.28 -4.52 5.32
N LYS A 63 -6.34 -4.21 6.62
CA LYS A 63 -7.59 -3.93 7.34
C LYS A 63 -8.20 -2.56 7.00
N GLU A 64 -7.40 -1.64 6.47
CA GLU A 64 -7.82 -0.27 6.15
C GLU A 64 -8.66 -0.17 4.86
N ASN A 65 -8.82 -1.27 4.11
CA ASN A 65 -9.58 -1.33 2.85
C ASN A 65 -9.24 -0.18 1.89
N TRP A 66 -8.03 -0.18 1.35
CA TRP A 66 -7.58 0.93 0.51
C TRP A 66 -8.36 0.98 -0.81
N VAL A 67 -8.74 2.19 -1.23
CA VAL A 67 -9.47 2.49 -2.48
C VAL A 67 -8.67 3.43 -3.37
N ASN A 68 -8.91 3.36 -4.69
CA ASN A 68 -8.21 4.17 -5.69
C ASN A 68 -9.00 5.43 -6.04
N LEU A 69 -8.49 6.59 -5.64
CA LEU A 69 -9.15 7.88 -5.90
C LEU A 69 -9.24 8.25 -7.39
N ASN A 70 -8.48 7.56 -8.25
CA ASN A 70 -8.56 7.72 -9.71
C ASN A 70 -9.74 6.97 -10.34
N LYS A 71 -10.38 6.03 -9.62
CA LYS A 71 -11.48 5.21 -10.11
C LYS A 71 -12.74 5.42 -9.23
N PRO A 72 -13.41 6.59 -9.34
CA PRO A 72 -14.63 6.87 -8.60
C PRO A 72 -15.81 6.05 -9.12
N ILE A 73 -16.60 5.51 -8.19
CA ILE A 73 -17.89 4.87 -8.47
C ILE A 73 -18.95 5.96 -8.38
N LYS A 74 -19.71 6.15 -9.46
CA LYS A 74 -20.75 7.17 -9.55
C LYS A 74 -22.14 6.53 -9.49
N SER A 75 -23.09 7.22 -8.86
CA SER A 75 -24.51 6.91 -8.97
C SER A 75 -25.03 7.22 -10.38
N LYS A 76 -26.27 6.79 -10.67
CA LYS A 76 -26.98 7.19 -11.90
C LYS A 76 -27.06 8.72 -12.08
N SER A 77 -27.14 9.46 -10.97
CA SER A 77 -27.13 10.94 -10.94
C SER A 77 -25.73 11.57 -11.03
N GLY A 78 -24.66 10.78 -11.21
CA GLY A 78 -23.29 11.27 -11.33
C GLY A 78 -22.58 11.60 -10.01
N LYS A 79 -23.25 11.43 -8.86
CA LYS A 79 -22.65 11.64 -7.53
C LYS A 79 -21.65 10.53 -7.22
N ILE A 80 -20.47 10.89 -6.71
CA ILE A 80 -19.48 9.89 -6.25
C ILE A 80 -20.03 9.23 -4.99
N ILE A 81 -20.29 7.92 -5.07
CA ILE A 81 -20.76 7.10 -3.96
C ILE A 81 -19.65 6.24 -3.34
N GLY A 82 -18.51 6.14 -4.02
CA GLY A 82 -17.36 5.39 -3.54
C GLY A 82 -16.21 5.37 -4.54
N TYR A 83 -15.27 4.45 -4.33
CA TYR A 83 -14.10 4.25 -5.17
C TYR A 83 -13.81 2.76 -5.29
N GLU A 84 -13.27 2.33 -6.41
CA GLU A 84 -12.83 0.95 -6.59
C GLU A 84 -11.68 0.60 -5.64
N LYS A 85 -11.51 -0.71 -5.35
CA LYS A 85 -10.40 -1.21 -4.54
C LYS A 85 -9.06 -0.75 -5.10
N CYS A 86 -8.16 -0.32 -4.21
CA CYS A 86 -6.85 0.11 -4.63
C CYS A 86 -5.97 -1.08 -4.96
N GLY A 87 -5.32 -1.00 -6.11
CA GLY A 87 -4.43 -2.04 -6.57
C GLY A 87 -4.17 -1.92 -8.06
N ARG A 88 -3.15 -2.65 -8.52
CA ARG A 88 -2.89 -2.89 -9.93
C ARG A 88 -3.10 -4.37 -10.19
N LYS A 89 -3.64 -4.72 -11.36
CA LYS A 89 -3.79 -6.12 -11.77
C LYS A 89 -2.43 -6.85 -11.86
N SER A 90 -1.40 -6.10 -12.23
CA SER A 90 -0.01 -6.59 -12.35
C SER A 90 0.98 -5.50 -11.92
N SER A 91 2.16 -5.92 -11.43
CA SER A 91 3.27 -5.03 -11.10
C SER A 91 3.76 -4.21 -12.31
N ASN A 92 3.52 -4.72 -13.52
CA ASN A 92 3.99 -4.16 -14.78
C ASN A 92 2.86 -3.49 -15.59
N SER A 93 1.65 -3.32 -15.02
CA SER A 93 0.52 -2.73 -15.75
C SER A 93 0.83 -1.30 -16.23
N LYS A 94 0.57 -0.99 -17.51
CA LYS A 94 0.70 0.38 -18.03
C LYS A 94 -0.39 1.34 -17.52
N GLU A 95 -1.32 0.86 -16.70
CA GLU A 95 -2.37 1.68 -16.09
C GLU A 95 -1.80 2.85 -15.26
N GLN A 96 -2.56 3.95 -15.22
CA GLN A 96 -2.25 5.11 -14.37
C GLN A 96 -1.98 4.65 -12.94
N TYR A 97 -0.86 5.12 -12.38
CA TYR A 97 -0.45 4.72 -11.05
C TYR A 97 -1.48 5.17 -10.01
N PRO A 98 -1.91 4.26 -9.12
CA PRO A 98 -3.08 4.52 -8.28
C PRO A 98 -2.78 5.55 -7.19
N LEU A 99 -3.79 6.37 -6.91
CA LEU A 99 -3.82 7.25 -5.74
C LEU A 99 -4.64 6.58 -4.64
N CYS A 100 -3.97 5.74 -3.85
CA CYS A 100 -4.65 4.98 -2.80
C CYS A 100 -4.92 5.84 -1.55
N ARG A 101 -6.11 5.69 -0.96
CA ARG A 101 -6.43 6.12 0.42
C ARG A 101 -7.20 5.05 1.18
N PRO A 102 -7.11 5.01 2.52
CA PRO A 102 -7.88 4.07 3.30
C PRO A 102 -9.37 4.43 3.24
N GLU A 103 -10.22 3.42 3.14
CA GLU A 103 -11.66 3.57 3.32
C GLU A 103 -12.03 3.60 4.81
N LYS A 104 -11.35 2.77 5.61
CA LYS A 104 -11.64 2.58 7.03
C LYS A 104 -10.46 3.00 7.88
N ARG A 105 -10.74 3.78 8.93
CA ARG A 105 -9.77 4.10 9.98
C ARG A 105 -9.65 2.92 10.93
N VAL A 106 -8.49 2.26 10.96
CA VAL A 106 -8.24 1.11 11.84
C VAL A 106 -7.52 1.52 13.12
N THR A 107 -6.61 2.50 13.03
CA THR A 107 -5.87 3.02 14.18
C THR A 107 -5.64 4.53 14.06
N LYS A 108 -5.13 5.17 15.11
CA LYS A 108 -4.63 6.55 15.04
C LYS A 108 -3.53 6.78 13.99
N ASN A 109 -2.78 5.73 13.65
CA ASN A 109 -1.73 5.78 12.64
C ASN A 109 -2.26 5.55 11.20
N THR A 110 -3.56 5.32 11.05
CA THR A 110 -4.19 5.29 9.73
C THR A 110 -4.26 6.72 9.19
N PRO A 111 -3.75 6.99 7.97
CA PRO A 111 -3.84 8.33 7.39
C PRO A 111 -5.31 8.70 7.12
N LYS A 112 -5.60 9.99 6.86
CA LYS A 112 -6.97 10.46 6.56
C LYS A 112 -7.67 9.54 5.54
N THR A 113 -8.87 9.10 5.83
CA THR A 113 -9.67 8.33 4.87
C THR A 113 -10.09 9.21 3.70
N TYR A 114 -10.55 8.60 2.61
CA TYR A 114 -11.04 9.40 1.48
C TYR A 114 -12.25 10.29 1.85
N LYS A 115 -13.03 9.87 2.85
CA LYS A 115 -14.19 10.62 3.37
C LYS A 115 -13.79 11.88 4.12
N GLU A 116 -12.57 11.93 4.64
CA GLU A 116 -11.99 13.08 5.34
C GLU A 116 -11.29 14.06 4.38
N LEU A 117 -11.39 13.86 3.07
CA LEU A 117 -10.75 14.70 2.05
C LEU A 117 -11.79 15.45 1.23
N SER A 118 -11.56 16.74 1.01
CA SER A 118 -12.34 17.53 0.06
C SER A 118 -12.02 17.16 -1.39
N LYS A 119 -12.97 17.42 -2.30
CA LYS A 119 -12.78 17.23 -3.75
C LYS A 119 -11.53 17.96 -4.25
N LYS A 120 -11.33 19.22 -3.83
CA LYS A 120 -10.15 20.02 -4.18
C LYS A 120 -8.83 19.36 -3.76
N GLN A 121 -8.76 18.79 -2.55
CA GLN A 121 -7.57 18.08 -2.09
C GLN A 121 -7.29 16.82 -2.93
N ILE A 122 -8.34 16.07 -3.29
CA ILE A 122 -8.23 14.89 -4.14
C ILE A 122 -7.69 15.29 -5.52
N ASP A 123 -8.25 16.32 -6.15
CA ASP A 123 -7.85 16.74 -7.49
C ASP A 123 -6.39 17.24 -7.52
N LYS A 124 -5.99 18.03 -6.53
CA LYS A 124 -4.58 18.46 -6.36
C LYS A 124 -3.65 17.25 -6.19
N ALA A 125 -4.06 16.25 -5.42
CA ALA A 125 -3.27 15.06 -5.19
C ALA A 125 -3.15 14.17 -6.44
N LYS A 126 -4.18 14.08 -7.28
CA LYS A 126 -4.14 13.36 -8.57
C LYS A 126 -3.08 13.95 -9.49
N ILE A 127 -3.10 15.28 -9.65
CA ILE A 127 -2.12 16.01 -10.47
C ILE A 127 -0.72 15.80 -9.92
N ALA A 128 -0.53 15.97 -8.60
CA ALA A 128 0.76 15.78 -7.97
C ALA A 128 1.27 14.33 -8.12
N LYS A 129 0.39 13.33 -8.02
CA LYS A 129 0.77 11.91 -8.12
C LYS A 129 1.29 11.55 -9.50
N ASN A 130 0.69 12.08 -10.56
CA ASN A 130 1.14 11.83 -11.94
C ASN A 130 2.59 12.26 -12.19
N LYS A 131 3.07 13.31 -11.49
CA LYS A 131 4.45 13.81 -11.64
C LYS A 131 5.50 12.96 -10.91
N VAL A 132 5.08 12.12 -9.96
CA VAL A 132 5.99 11.52 -8.94
C VAL A 132 5.77 10.02 -8.77
N THR A 133 5.24 9.40 -9.82
CA THR A 133 5.00 7.96 -9.99
C THR A 133 6.18 7.16 -9.43
N TYR A 134 5.89 6.15 -8.61
CA TYR A 134 6.86 5.28 -7.92
C TYR A 134 7.82 5.93 -6.90
N LYS A 135 8.01 7.26 -6.94
CA LYS A 135 9.07 7.95 -6.17
C LYS A 135 8.64 8.40 -4.78
N LYS A 136 7.42 8.95 -4.62
CA LYS A 136 6.96 9.46 -3.31
C LYS A 136 5.47 9.29 -3.05
N HIS A 137 5.12 9.32 -1.75
CA HIS A 137 3.75 9.43 -1.27
C HIS A 137 3.31 10.89 -1.29
N ILE A 138 2.06 11.13 -1.71
CA ILE A 138 1.45 12.46 -1.70
C ILE A 138 0.88 12.73 -0.30
N LYS A 139 1.18 13.93 0.23
CA LYS A 139 0.64 14.43 1.50
C LYS A 139 -0.66 15.21 1.24
N PHE A 140 -1.57 15.18 2.21
CA PHE A 140 -2.95 15.71 2.12
C PHE A 140 -3.33 16.54 3.35
#